data_AF-A0A941R9M4-F1
#
_entry.id   AF-A0A941R9M4-F1
#
_cell.length_a   1.000
_cell.length_b   1.000
_cell.length_c   1.000
_cell.angle_alpha   90.00
_cell.angle_beta   90.00
_cell.angle_gamma   90.00
#
_symmetry.space_group_name_H-M   'P 1'
#
loop_
_entity.id
_entity.type
_entity.pdbx_description
1 polymer ?
#
loop_
_entity_poly.entity_id
_entity_poly.type
_entity_poly.pdbx_seq_one_letter_code
_entity_poly.pdbx_strand_id
1 'polypeptide(L)' 'MKAKPFALVPDPGILYLGAKHKAALNLLEYGLVNGAAFIVIAGEPGTGKTTLLNRLFDETRHPWTIGVLSNTHQV' A
#
# COMPACT_ATOMS: atom_id res chain seq x y z
N MET A 1 -15.69 -15.97 10.29
CA MET A 1 -16.74 -15.51 9.34
C MET A 1 -16.05 -15.11 8.05
N LYS A 2 -16.45 -15.68 6.90
CA LYS A 2 -15.89 -15.34 5.57
C LYS A 2 -16.77 -14.26 4.95
N ALA A 3 -16.26 -13.04 4.84
CA ALA A 3 -16.93 -11.96 4.11
C ALA A 3 -17.06 -12.32 2.62
N LYS A 4 -18.12 -11.85 1.96
CA LYS A 4 -18.28 -12.03 0.50
C LYS A 4 -17.15 -11.23 -0.19
N PRO A 5 -16.32 -11.85 -1.04
CA PRO A 5 -15.15 -11.19 -1.63
C PRO A 5 -15.51 -10.02 -2.58
N PHE A 6 -16.78 -9.88 -2.97
CA PHE A 6 -17.30 -8.81 -3.82
C PHE A 6 -18.68 -8.33 -3.31
N ALA A 7 -18.74 -7.84 -2.08
CA ALA A 7 -19.95 -7.15 -1.60
C ALA A 7 -20.15 -5.83 -2.36
N LEU A 8 -21.41 -5.42 -2.57
CA LEU A 8 -21.76 -4.16 -3.27
C LEU A 8 -21.10 -2.93 -2.64
N VAL A 9 -20.86 -2.98 -1.34
CA VAL A 9 -20.05 -2.01 -0.61
C VAL A 9 -18.65 -2.61 -0.44
N PRO A 10 -17.60 -2.03 -1.04
CA PRO A 10 -16.24 -2.52 -0.85
C PRO A 10 -15.86 -2.41 0.63
N ASP A 11 -15.43 -3.52 1.23
CA ASP A 11 -14.88 -3.52 2.59
C ASP A 11 -13.41 -3.03 2.51
N PRO A 12 -13.07 -1.88 3.11
CA PRO A 12 -11.69 -1.37 3.09
C PRO A 12 -10.70 -2.29 3.81
N GLY A 13 -11.16 -3.23 4.64
CA GLY A 13 -10.33 -4.26 5.27
C GLY A 13 -9.93 -5.41 4.33
N ILE A 14 -10.51 -5.50 3.14
CA ILE A 14 -10.28 -6.59 2.18
C ILE A 14 -9.56 -6.05 0.95
N LEU A 15 -8.24 -6.24 0.90
CA LEU A 15 -7.40 -5.89 -0.25
C LEU A 15 -7.01 -7.15 -1.03
N TYR A 16 -7.41 -7.24 -2.30
CA TYR A 16 -6.92 -8.29 -3.19
C TYR A 16 -5.52 -7.93 -3.72
N LEU A 17 -4.50 -8.57 -3.15
CA LEU A 17 -3.12 -8.42 -3.60
C LEU A 17 -2.83 -9.38 -4.77
N GLY A 18 -2.93 -8.88 -6.00
CA GLY A 18 -2.44 -9.59 -7.18
C GLY A 18 -0.91 -9.82 -7.12
N ALA A 19 -0.37 -10.66 -8.01
CA ALA A 19 1.06 -11.01 -7.99
C ALA A 19 1.98 -9.76 -8.04
N LYS A 20 1.64 -8.77 -8.87
CA LYS A 20 2.38 -7.50 -8.97
C LYS A 20 2.28 -6.67 -7.68
N HIS A 21 1.09 -6.59 -7.09
CA HIS A 21 0.87 -5.86 -5.83
C HIS A 21 1.64 -6.49 -4.68
N LYS A 22 1.67 -7.83 -4.58
CA LYS A 22 2.48 -8.56 -3.58
C LYS A 22 3.97 -8.28 -3.74
N ALA A 23 4.48 -8.37 -4.97
CA ALA A 23 5.89 -8.10 -5.24
C ALA A 23 6.29 -6.65 -4.87
N ALA A 24 5.43 -5.68 -5.22
CA ALA A 24 5.64 -4.28 -4.86
C ALA A 24 5.64 -4.06 -3.34
N LEU A 25 4.68 -4.67 -2.63
CA LEU A 25 4.58 -4.57 -1.17
C LEU A 25 5.82 -5.15 -0.47
N ASN A 26 6.26 -6.34 -0.88
CA ASN A 26 7.45 -6.98 -0.32
C ASN A 26 8.72 -6.14 -0.54
N LEU A 27 8.84 -5.48 -1.71
CA LEU A 27 9.99 -4.63 -2.01
C LEU A 27 9.97 -3.34 -1.16
N LEU A 28 8.79 -2.75 -0.96
CA LEU A 28 8.63 -1.60 -0.07
C LEU A 28 8.98 -1.96 1.37
N GLU A 29 8.47 -3.09 1.88
CA GLU A 29 8.77 -3.57 3.23
C GLU A 29 10.26 -3.86 3.40
N TYR A 30 10.87 -4.57 2.44
CA TYR A 30 12.30 -4.86 2.48
C TYR A 30 13.13 -3.58 2.49
N GLY A 31 12.85 -2.62 1.61
CA GLY A 31 13.59 -1.36 1.59
C GLY A 31 13.44 -0.58 2.90
N LEU A 32 12.25 -0.60 3.50
CA LEU A 32 11.96 0.10 4.74
C LEU A 32 12.69 -0.53 5.94
N VAL A 33 12.69 -1.86 6.04
CA VAL A 33 13.41 -2.62 7.10
C VAL A 33 14.93 -2.47 6.97
N ASN A 34 15.46 -2.43 5.74
CA ASN A 34 16.90 -2.30 5.50
C ASN A 34 17.39 -0.84 5.49
N GLY A 35 16.52 0.14 5.75
CA GLY A 35 16.88 1.55 5.82
C GLY A 35 17.31 2.14 4.47
N ALA A 36 16.67 1.71 3.38
CA ALA A 36 16.88 2.32 2.07
C ALA A 36 16.62 3.84 2.15
N ALA A 37 17.53 4.65 1.62
CA ALA A 37 17.41 6.11 1.65
C ALA A 37 16.14 6.59 0.93
N PHE A 38 15.79 5.94 -0.19
CA PHE A 38 14.58 6.23 -0.96
C PHE A 38 14.03 4.96 -1.59
N ILE A 39 12.70 4.87 -1.65
CA ILE A 39 11.98 3.82 -2.36
C ILE A 39 10.88 4.48 -3.18
N VAL A 40 10.73 4.05 -4.44
CA VAL A 40 9.76 4.62 -5.37
C VAL A 40 8.83 3.53 -5.87
N ILE A 41 7.52 3.76 -5.75
CA ILE A 41 6.49 2.94 -6.40
C ILE A 41 5.86 3.72 -7.54
N ALA A 42 5.97 3.20 -8.76
CA ALA A 42 5.44 3.81 -9.97
C ALA A 42 4.34 2.95 -10.59
N GLY A 43 3.41 3.59 -11.29
CA GLY A 43 2.28 2.94 -11.97
C GLY A 43 1.23 3.95 -12.43
N GLU A 44 0.39 3.55 -13.36
CA GLU A 44 -0.66 4.39 -13.95
C GLU A 44 -1.71 4.86 -12.91
N PRO A 45 -2.51 5.90 -13.21
CA PRO A 45 -3.66 6.28 -12.38
C PRO A 45 -4.58 5.08 -12.12
N GLY A 46 -5.07 4.93 -10.89
CA GLY A 46 -5.96 3.83 -10.51
C GLY A 46 -5.30 2.46 -10.24
N THR A 47 -3.98 2.33 -10.37
CA THR A 47 -3.28 1.04 -10.13
C THR A 47 -3.14 0.63 -8.66
N GLY A 48 -3.60 1.45 -7.72
CA GLY A 48 -3.61 1.14 -6.28
C GLY A 48 -2.32 1.49 -5.52
N LYS A 49 -1.49 2.39 -6.04
CA LYS A 49 -0.25 2.85 -5.37
C LYS A 49 -0.48 3.34 -3.93
N THR A 50 -1.44 4.25 -3.75
CA THR A 50 -1.81 4.79 -2.43
C THR A 50 -2.38 3.70 -1.53
N THR A 51 -3.19 2.80 -2.08
CA THR A 51 -3.74 1.65 -1.36
C THR A 51 -2.65 0.71 -0.85
N LEU A 52 -1.60 0.47 -1.64
CA LEU A 52 -0.44 -0.31 -1.23
C LEU A 52 0.37 0.36 -0.12
N LEU A 53 0.57 1.69 -0.18
CA LEU A 53 1.24 2.43 0.89
C LEU A 53 0.45 2.37 2.20
N ASN A 54 -0.87 2.56 2.16
CA ASN A 54 -1.72 2.41 3.34
C ASN A 54 -1.65 1.00 3.91
N ARG A 55 -1.66 -0.02 3.04
CA ARG A 55 -1.52 -1.41 3.48
C ARG A 55 -0.19 -1.67 4.18
N LEU A 56 0.91 -1.13 3.64
CA LEU A 56 2.23 -1.22 4.27
C LEU A 56 2.19 -0.62 5.68
N PHE A 57 1.62 0.56 5.84
CA PHE A 57 1.52 1.24 7.14
C PHE A 57 0.68 0.45 8.16
N ASP A 58 -0.42 -0.17 7.71
CA ASP A 58 -1.28 -1.00 8.56
C ASP A 58 -0.59 -2.31 8.99
N GLU A 59 0.26 -2.89 8.14
CA GLU A 59 0.93 -4.18 8.41
C GLU A 59 2.23 -4.01 9.21
N THR A 60 2.91 -2.86 9.09
CA THR A 60 4.17 -2.64 9.79
C THR A 60 3.95 -2.48 11.29
N ARG A 61 4.36 -3.47 12.08
CA ARG A 61 4.37 -3.41 13.56
C ARG A 61 5.55 -2.64 14.16
N HIS A 62 6.29 -1.91 13.32
CA HIS A 62 7.49 -1.20 13.75
C HIS A 62 7.10 0.14 14.40
N PRO A 63 7.82 0.63 15.42
CA PRO A 63 7.56 1.91 16.07
C PRO A 63 8.03 3.10 15.21
N TRP A 64 7.66 3.14 13.94
CA TRP A 64 7.97 4.27 13.07
C TRP A 64 6.91 5.36 13.22
N THR A 65 7.37 6.61 13.29
CA THR A 65 6.49 7.76 13.11
C THR A 65 6.38 8.03 11.62
N ILE A 66 5.18 7.95 11.07
CA ILE A 66 4.92 8.08 9.63
C ILE A 66 4.47 9.51 9.34
N GLY A 67 5.24 10.24 8.54
CA GLY A 67 4.83 11.52 7.95
C GLY A 67 4.40 11.32 6.51
N VAL A 68 3.17 11.69 6.16
CA VAL A 68 2.66 11.60 4.79
C VAL A 68 2.66 12.98 4.15
N LEU A 69 3.39 13.11 3.03
CA LEU A 69 3.36 14.30 2.18
C LEU A 69 2.66 13.93 0.87
N SER A 70 1.41 14.37 0.72
CA SER A 70 0.66 14.21 -0.52
C SER A 70 0.67 15.53 -1.30
N ASN A 71 1.05 15.47 -2.57
CA ASN A 71 0.80 16.56 -3.51
C ASN A 71 -0.29 16.10 -4.49
N THR A 72 -1.46 16.72 -4.43
CA THR A 72 -2.54 16.50 -5.37
C THR A 72 -2.61 17.72 -6.27
N HIS A 73 -1.83 17.73 -7.36
CA HIS A 73 -2.03 18.70 -8.43
C HIS A 73 -3.45 18.50 -8.98
N GLN A 74 -4.38 19.34 -8.55
CA GLN A 74 -5.62 19.59 -9.27
C GLN A 74 -5.22 20.35 -10.53
N VAL A 75 -5.24 19.65 -11.66
CA VAL A 75 -5.36 20.28 -12.98
C VAL A 75 -6.83 20.26 -13.34
#